data_AF-A0A7W9SP32-F1
#
_entry.id   AF-A0A7W9SP32-F1
#
_cell.length_a   1.000
_cell.length_b   1.000
_cell.length_c   1.000
_cell.angle_alpha   90.00
_cell.angle_beta   90.00
_cell.angle_gamma   90.00
#
_symmetry.space_group_name_H-M   'P 1'
#
loop_
_entity.id
_entity.type
_entity.pdbx_description
1 polymer ?
#
loop_
_entity_poly.entity_id
_entity_poly.type
_entity_poly.pdbx_seq_one_letter_code
_entity_poly.pdbx_strand_id
1 'polypeptide(L)'
;MLDCRNIQAGLSEYIDGVLTVEQAEATQAHLRSCAVCAKVADELAQTTRLLAFLPRPEPSQDFEQKLAARLAGQALRPKPITLGEKLSAWWSRPRVRPIVASGLAVACLVPVVVLFPRATPPTVVATPAVEAVAENAEVDQAMQEHLSAKAGEVLGDSSGLLLASAPAERETGS
;
A
#
# COMPACT_ATOMS: atom_id res chain seq x y z
N MET A 1 -11.65 -7.73 20.23
CA MET A 1 -11.44 -7.73 21.69
C MET A 1 -10.11 -8.43 21.92
N LEU A 2 -9.14 -7.81 22.58
CA LEU A 2 -7.85 -8.46 22.87
C LEU A 2 -8.04 -9.45 24.02
N ASP A 3 -7.64 -10.70 23.80
CA ASP A 3 -7.76 -11.75 24.79
C ASP A 3 -6.69 -11.63 25.89
N CYS A 4 -7.02 -12.10 27.09
CA CYS A 4 -6.12 -12.04 28.26
C CYS A 4 -4.75 -12.65 27.98
N ARG A 5 -4.69 -13.73 27.18
CA ARG A 5 -3.42 -14.40 26.83
C ARG A 5 -2.48 -13.47 26.07
N ASN A 6 -2.99 -12.71 25.10
CA ASN A 6 -2.17 -11.81 24.30
C ASN A 6 -1.70 -10.62 25.13
N ILE A 7 -2.57 -10.11 26.02
CA ILE A 7 -2.21 -9.03 26.94
C ILE A 7 -1.12 -9.48 27.90
N GLN A 8 -1.29 -10.63 28.55
CA GLN A 8 -0.30 -11.16 29.51
C GLN A 8 1.06 -11.42 28.85
N ALA A 9 1.08 -11.90 27.61
CA ALA A 9 2.31 -12.12 26.87
C ALA A 9 3.08 -10.82 26.58
N GLY A 10 2.39 -9.68 26.46
CA GLY A 10 2.97 -8.36 26.18
C GLY A 10 3.09 -7.43 27.39
N LEU A 11 2.89 -7.92 28.62
CA LEU A 11 2.91 -7.09 29.83
C LEU A 11 4.31 -6.57 30.17
N SER A 12 5.36 -7.36 29.91
CA SER A 12 6.74 -6.92 30.15
C SER A 12 7.09 -5.74 29.24
N GLU A 13 6.77 -5.85 27.94
CA GLU A 13 6.97 -4.80 26.95
C GLU A 13 6.15 -3.55 27.26
N TYR A 14 4.95 -3.72 27.80
CA TYR A 14 4.12 -2.62 28.29
C TYR A 14 4.78 -1.89 29.46
N ILE A 15 5.31 -2.63 30.44
CA ILE A 15 5.99 -2.06 31.62
C ILE A 15 7.30 -1.38 31.25
N ASP A 16 8.05 -1.97 30.31
CA ASP A 16 9.30 -1.42 29.79
C ASP A 16 9.08 -0.22 28.84
N GLY A 17 7.83 0.03 28.43
CA GLY A 17 7.47 1.17 27.58
C GLY A 17 7.91 1.05 26.13
N VAL A 18 8.08 -0.18 25.62
CA VAL A 18 8.58 -0.46 24.25
C VAL A 18 7.48 -0.76 23.23
N LEU A 19 6.21 -0.84 23.67
CA LEU A 19 5.06 -1.01 22.79
C LEU A 19 4.79 0.24 21.95
N THR A 20 4.16 0.06 20.78
CA THR A 20 3.63 1.19 20.02
C THR A 20 2.50 1.87 20.79
N VAL A 21 2.19 3.12 20.45
CA VAL A 21 1.11 3.89 21.09
C VAL A 21 -0.23 3.12 21.02
N GLU A 22 -0.57 2.59 19.85
CA GLU A 22 -1.79 1.81 19.62
C GLU A 22 -1.86 0.56 20.50
N GLN A 23 -0.74 -0.17 20.62
CA GLN A 23 -0.65 -1.35 21.47
C GLN A 23 -0.75 -1.00 22.96
N ALA A 24 -0.09 0.07 23.39
CA ALA A 24 -0.13 0.54 24.77
C ALA A 24 -1.55 0.98 25.18
N GLU A 25 -2.26 1.69 24.31
CA GLU A 25 -3.66 2.09 24.54
C GLU A 25 -4.59 0.88 24.63
N ALA A 26 -4.43 -0.09 23.72
CA ALA A 26 -5.25 -1.29 23.72
C ALA A 26 -5.00 -2.16 24.97
N THR A 27 -3.74 -2.27 25.40
CA THR A 27 -3.35 -2.92 26.66
C THR A 27 -3.94 -2.18 27.85
N GLN A 28 -3.80 -0.85 27.91
CA GLN A 28 -4.36 -0.04 29.00
C GLN A 28 -5.89 -0.17 29.09
N ALA A 29 -6.59 -0.18 27.95
CA ALA A 29 -8.03 -0.40 27.91
C ALA A 29 -8.43 -1.77 28.49
N HIS A 30 -7.66 -2.83 28.18
CA HIS A 30 -7.89 -4.15 28.75
C HIS A 30 -7.60 -4.19 30.26
N LEU A 31 -6.52 -3.57 30.74
CA LEU A 31 -6.19 -3.53 32.17
C LEU A 31 -7.27 -2.81 32.99
N ARG A 32 -7.96 -1.82 32.41
CA ARG A 32 -9.09 -1.16 33.08
C ARG A 32 -10.33 -2.04 33.22
N SER A 33 -10.52 -3.03 32.34
CA SER A 33 -11.70 -3.91 32.35
C SER A 33 -11.44 -5.31 32.92
N CYS A 34 -10.18 -5.74 33.00
CA CYS A 34 -9.78 -7.08 33.44
C CYS A 34 -8.92 -7.03 34.71
N ALA A 35 -9.54 -7.28 35.86
CA ALA A 35 -8.86 -7.29 37.16
C ALA A 35 -7.72 -8.32 37.26
N VAL A 36 -7.85 -9.46 36.56
CA VAL A 36 -6.80 -10.51 36.55
C VAL A 36 -5.54 -9.98 35.88
N CYS A 37 -5.66 -9.40 34.69
CA CYS A 37 -4.51 -8.86 33.98
C CYS A 37 -3.94 -7.61 34.67
N ALA A 38 -4.80 -6.78 35.28
CA ALA A 38 -4.37 -5.64 36.10
C ALA A 38 -3.49 -6.08 37.28
N LYS A 39 -3.89 -7.16 37.97
CA LYS A 39 -3.11 -7.72 39.09
C LYS A 39 -1.75 -8.21 38.63
N VAL A 40 -1.69 -8.96 37.52
CA VAL A 40 -0.42 -9.45 36.96
C VAL A 40 0.49 -8.29 36.56
N ALA A 41 -0.06 -7.25 35.92
CA ALA A 41 0.70 -6.05 35.55
C ALA A 41 1.30 -5.35 36.78
N ASP A 42 0.53 -5.24 37.86
CA ASP A 42 0.99 -4.64 39.11
C ASP A 42 2.08 -5.49 39.79
N GLU A 43 1.93 -6.81 39.83
CA GLU A 43 2.95 -7.74 40.37
C GLU A 43 4.29 -7.63 39.60
N LEU A 44 4.25 -7.56 38.27
CA LEU A 44 5.45 -7.34 37.45
C LEU A 44 6.04 -5.95 37.74
N ALA A 45 5.21 -4.90 37.81
CA ALA A 45 5.69 -3.54 38.08
C ALA A 45 6.29 -3.39 39.49
N GLN A 46 5.78 -4.10 40.48
CA GLN A 46 6.40 -4.16 41.81
C GLN A 46 7.77 -4.84 41.74
N THR A 47 7.88 -5.94 41.00
CA THR A 47 9.15 -6.66 40.81
C THR A 47 10.20 -5.76 40.16
N THR A 48 9.85 -5.02 39.10
CA THR A 48 10.79 -4.10 38.44
C THR A 48 11.22 -2.96 39.36
N ARG A 49 10.32 -2.43 40.19
CA ARG A 49 10.67 -1.42 41.22
C ARG A 49 11.65 -1.97 42.25
N LEU A 50 11.50 -3.21 42.69
CA LEU A 50 12.44 -3.84 43.63
C LEU A 50 13.83 -3.98 43.01
N LEU A 51 13.91 -4.38 41.75
CA LEU A 51 15.18 -4.50 41.02
C LEU A 51 15.83 -3.13 40.78
N ALA A 52 15.05 -2.05 40.67
CA ALA A 52 15.59 -0.71 40.46
C ALA A 52 16.43 -0.18 41.64
N PHE A 53 16.32 -0.77 42.84
CA PHE A 53 17.16 -0.43 44.00
C PHE A 53 18.54 -1.08 43.97
N LEU A 54 18.81 -1.99 43.03
CA LEU A 54 20.13 -2.60 42.92
C LEU A 54 21.18 -1.54 42.58
N PRO A 55 22.40 -1.64 43.15
CA PRO A 55 23.50 -0.76 42.80
C PRO A 55 23.74 -0.77 41.29
N ARG A 56 23.68 0.40 40.66
CA ARG A 56 24.03 0.51 39.24
C ARG A 56 25.54 0.39 39.08
N PRO A 57 26.04 -0.45 38.17
CA PRO A 57 27.46 -0.51 37.90
C PRO A 57 27.93 0.83 37.33
N GLU A 58 28.97 1.40 37.92
CA GLU A 58 29.59 2.62 37.42
C GLU A 58 30.41 2.29 36.16
N PRO A 59 30.23 3.01 35.04
CA PRO A 59 31.01 2.77 33.84
C PRO A 59 32.50 3.01 34.11
N SER A 60 33.37 2.29 33.40
CA SER A 60 34.82 2.53 33.49
C SER A 60 35.17 3.92 32.98
N GLN A 61 36.26 4.52 33.49
CA GLN A 61 36.69 5.87 33.09
C GLN A 61 36.91 6.01 31.57
N ASP A 62 37.27 4.92 30.88
CA ASP A 62 37.47 4.89 29.42
C ASP A 62 36.19 4.61 28.62
N PHE A 63 35.04 4.40 29.27
CA PHE A 63 33.80 3.99 28.60
C PHE A 63 33.39 5.01 27.53
N GLU A 64 33.40 6.30 27.87
CA GLU A 64 33.05 7.38 26.93
C GLU A 64 33.98 7.43 25.73
N GLN A 65 35.28 7.23 25.93
CA GLN A 65 36.26 7.22 24.84
C GLN A 65 36.03 6.02 23.90
N LYS A 66 35.78 4.84 24.47
CA LYS A 66 35.46 3.62 23.71
C LYS A 66 34.13 3.74 22.98
N LEU A 67 33.13 4.34 23.61
CA LEU A 67 31.82 4.61 23.01
C LEU A 67 31.96 5.59 21.83
N ALA A 68 32.65 6.71 22.04
CA ALA A 68 32.90 7.71 21.00
C ALA A 68 33.66 7.12 19.80
N ALA A 69 34.70 6.30 20.05
CA ALA A 69 35.44 5.62 18.99
C ALA A 69 34.56 4.65 18.18
N ARG A 70 33.65 3.91 18.85
CA ARG A 70 32.70 3.00 18.18
C ARG A 70 31.65 3.76 17.38
N LEU A 71 31.10 4.84 17.92
CA LEU A 71 30.12 5.69 17.22
C LEU A 71 30.75 6.42 16.03
N ALA A 72 32.02 6.82 16.11
CA ALA A 72 32.74 7.40 14.98
C ALA A 72 32.93 6.40 13.82
N GLY A 73 33.10 5.10 14.13
CA GLY A 73 33.19 4.02 13.15
C GLY A 73 31.83 3.56 12.60
N GLN A 74 30.79 3.59 13.42
CA GLN A 74 29.41 3.33 13.01
C GLN A 74 28.79 4.63 12.49
N ALA A 75 29.13 4.95 11.25
CA ALA A 75 28.56 6.08 10.54
C ALA A 75 27.02 6.05 10.52
N LEU A 76 26.39 6.66 11.54
CA LEU A 76 25.16 7.46 11.40
C LEU A 76 25.45 8.70 10.54
N ARG A 77 26.24 8.53 9.47
CA ARG A 77 26.47 9.59 8.50
C ARG A 77 25.18 9.66 7.70
N PRO A 78 24.36 10.72 7.84
CA PRO A 78 23.35 10.97 6.83
C PRO A 78 24.11 10.99 5.50
N LYS A 79 23.73 10.09 4.57
CA LYS A 79 24.30 10.10 3.22
C LYS A 79 24.13 11.54 2.73
N PRO A 80 25.21 12.28 2.44
CA PRO A 80 25.06 13.64 1.94
C PRO A 80 24.32 13.49 0.62
N ILE A 81 23.07 13.92 0.60
CA ILE A 81 22.27 14.03 -0.62
C ILE A 81 23.07 14.90 -1.56
N THR A 82 23.71 14.26 -2.52
CA THR A 82 24.55 14.95 -3.49
C THR A 82 23.65 15.81 -4.37
N LEU A 83 24.14 16.96 -4.82
CA LEU A 83 23.37 17.83 -5.73
C LEU A 83 22.88 17.05 -6.96
N GLY A 84 23.66 16.07 -7.43
CA GLY A 84 23.30 15.17 -8.52
C GLY A 84 22.09 14.27 -8.22
N GLU A 85 21.96 13.75 -6.99
CA GLU A 85 20.78 12.96 -6.57
C GLU A 85 19.51 13.84 -6.46
N LYS A 86 19.66 15.13 -6.09
CA LYS A 86 18.52 16.08 -6.12
C LYS A 86 18.10 16.43 -7.55
N LEU A 87 19.05 16.62 -8.47
CA LEU A 87 18.75 16.89 -9.89
C LEU A 87 18.15 15.67 -10.58
N SER A 88 18.66 14.47 -10.34
CA SER A 88 18.11 13.25 -10.94
C SER A 88 16.71 12.95 -10.41
N ALA A 89 16.45 13.15 -9.11
CA ALA A 89 15.11 13.01 -8.53
C ALA A 89 14.14 14.08 -9.02
N TRP A 90 14.62 15.29 -9.31
CA TRP A 90 13.80 16.33 -9.94
C TRP A 90 13.45 15.97 -11.39
N TRP A 91 14.38 15.42 -12.16
CA TRP A 91 14.18 15.05 -13.57
C TRP A 91 13.41 13.75 -13.78
N SER A 92 13.51 12.81 -12.83
CA SER A 92 12.81 11.52 -12.85
C SER A 92 11.42 11.56 -12.21
N ARG A 93 11.01 12.71 -11.65
CA ARG A 93 9.62 12.90 -11.22
C ARG A 93 8.71 12.82 -12.44
N PRO A 94 7.74 11.89 -12.51
CA PRO A 94 6.83 11.75 -13.66
C PRO A 94 5.93 12.97 -13.89
N ARG A 95 5.95 13.96 -12.98
CA ARG A 95 5.29 15.26 -13.10
C ARG A 95 6.11 16.37 -13.77
N VAL A 96 7.43 16.19 -14.01
CA VAL A 96 8.21 17.08 -14.90
C VAL A 96 8.24 16.59 -16.36
N ARG A 97 7.36 15.65 -16.72
CA ARG A 97 6.78 15.60 -18.07
C ARG A 97 5.61 16.60 -18.17
N PRO A 98 5.86 17.91 -18.32
CA PRO A 98 4.91 18.71 -19.06
C PRO A 98 5.60 19.34 -20.27
N ILE A 99 5.03 19.06 -21.45
CA ILE A 99 4.87 20.05 -22.51
C ILE A 99 6.19 20.60 -23.09
N VAL A 100 7.14 19.72 -23.47
CA VAL A 100 8.19 20.11 -24.45
C VAL A 100 7.95 19.48 -25.83
N ALA A 101 6.90 18.67 -25.97
CA ALA A 101 6.49 18.06 -27.24
C ALA A 101 5.34 18.80 -27.96
N SER A 102 4.79 19.90 -27.41
CA SER A 102 3.64 20.61 -28.00
C SER A 102 3.78 22.13 -28.06
N GLY A 103 5.01 22.66 -28.08
CA GLY A 103 5.28 24.11 -28.22
C GLY A 103 5.77 24.55 -29.59
N LEU A 104 6.32 23.64 -30.41
CA LEU A 104 7.00 23.97 -31.66
C LEU A 104 6.18 23.68 -32.94
N ALA A 105 4.99 23.07 -32.82
CA ALA A 105 4.12 22.80 -33.97
C ALA A 105 3.04 23.89 -34.20
N VAL A 106 2.69 24.69 -33.19
CA VAL A 106 1.58 25.67 -33.31
C VAL A 106 2.07 27.07 -33.72
N ALA A 107 3.37 27.38 -33.56
CA ALA A 107 3.92 28.68 -33.97
C ALA A 107 4.15 28.81 -35.50
N CYS A 108 4.20 27.71 -36.26
CA CYS A 108 4.38 27.72 -37.72
C CYS A 108 3.10 27.49 -38.55
N LEU A 109 1.99 27.05 -37.94
CA LEU A 109 0.76 26.74 -38.69
C LEU A 109 -0.21 27.92 -38.84
N VAL A 110 -0.11 28.94 -37.99
CA VAL A 110 -0.98 30.14 -38.05
C VAL A 110 -0.75 31.01 -39.31
N PRO A 111 0.49 31.30 -39.76
CA PRO A 111 0.66 32.15 -40.95
C PRO A 111 0.30 31.44 -42.27
N VAL A 112 0.40 30.11 -42.35
CA VAL A 112 0.12 29.34 -43.59
C VAL A 112 -1.38 29.27 -43.89
N VAL A 113 -2.23 29.16 -42.86
CA VAL A 113 -3.69 29.09 -43.00
C VAL A 113 -4.30 30.46 -43.36
N VAL A 114 -3.67 31.56 -42.95
CA VAL A 114 -4.14 32.93 -43.25
C VAL A 114 -3.69 33.39 -44.65
N LEU A 115 -2.52 32.95 -45.13
CA LEU A 115 -1.96 33.35 -46.44
C LEU A 115 -2.46 32.51 -47.62
N PHE A 116 -3.02 31.32 -47.39
CA PHE A 116 -3.56 30.46 -48.45
C PHE A 116 -5.05 30.13 -48.21
N PRO A 117 -5.97 31.09 -48.39
CA PRO A 117 -7.39 30.80 -48.43
C PRO A 117 -7.70 29.91 -49.65
N ARG A 118 -8.27 28.73 -49.36
CA ARG A 118 -8.67 27.66 -50.29
C ARG A 118 -9.39 28.17 -51.54
N ALA A 119 -8.86 27.80 -52.70
CA ALA A 119 -9.65 27.63 -53.92
C ALA A 119 -10.53 26.37 -53.78
N THR A 120 -11.81 26.62 -53.52
CA THR A 120 -13.04 25.89 -53.89
C THR A 120 -13.20 24.35 -53.71
N PRO A 121 -14.43 23.91 -53.40
CA PRO A 121 -14.80 22.55 -52.96
C PRO A 121 -15.06 21.63 -54.19
N PRO A 122 -15.28 20.30 -54.09
CA PRO A 122 -16.59 19.79 -53.65
C PRO A 122 -16.65 18.36 -53.05
N THR A 123 -17.81 18.08 -52.47
CA THR A 123 -18.57 16.79 -52.41
C THR A 123 -17.95 15.46 -51.95
N VAL A 124 -18.66 14.89 -50.97
CA VAL A 124 -19.03 13.46 -50.76
C VAL A 124 -17.83 12.58 -50.33
N VAL A 125 -17.89 11.88 -49.21
CA VAL A 125 -18.58 10.59 -49.03
C VAL A 125 -18.88 10.40 -47.54
N ALA A 126 -20.13 10.05 -47.22
CA ALA A 126 -20.48 9.42 -45.97
C ALA A 126 -20.09 7.94 -46.04
N THR A 127 -19.34 7.43 -45.05
CA THR A 127 -19.25 6.04 -44.55
C THR A 127 -17.93 5.85 -43.78
N PRO A 128 -17.79 4.80 -42.97
CA PRO A 128 -18.57 4.45 -41.79
C PRO A 128 -17.65 4.40 -40.54
N ALA A 129 -18.23 4.06 -39.39
CA ALA A 129 -17.54 3.90 -38.11
C ALA A 129 -16.25 3.08 -38.24
N VAL A 130 -15.10 3.72 -37.94
CA VAL A 130 -13.80 3.05 -37.84
C VAL A 130 -13.70 2.48 -36.43
N GLU A 131 -13.72 1.15 -36.41
CA GLU A 131 -13.24 0.22 -35.38
C GLU A 131 -12.48 0.86 -34.22
N ALA A 132 -13.12 0.80 -33.05
CA ALA A 132 -12.45 0.92 -31.77
C ALA A 132 -11.47 -0.24 -31.61
N VAL A 133 -10.19 0.09 -31.54
CA VAL A 133 -9.10 -0.82 -31.21
C VAL A 133 -9.39 -1.51 -29.88
N ALA A 134 -9.72 -2.79 -29.96
CA ALA A 134 -9.88 -3.71 -28.86
C ALA A 134 -8.51 -4.19 -28.37
N GLU A 135 -7.76 -3.33 -27.69
CA GLU A 135 -6.46 -3.70 -27.10
C GLU A 135 -6.61 -4.34 -25.71
N ASN A 136 -7.78 -4.23 -25.08
CA ASN A 136 -8.01 -4.72 -23.71
C ASN A 136 -8.98 -5.91 -23.61
N ALA A 137 -9.52 -6.41 -24.73
CA ALA A 137 -10.50 -7.50 -24.71
C ALA A 137 -9.90 -8.84 -24.26
N GLU A 138 -8.64 -9.11 -24.65
CA GLU A 138 -7.95 -10.34 -24.26
C GLU A 138 -7.63 -10.37 -22.74
N VAL A 139 -7.39 -9.20 -22.15
CA VAL A 139 -7.10 -9.07 -20.71
C VAL A 139 -8.36 -9.26 -19.86
N ASP A 140 -9.49 -8.72 -20.30
CA ASP A 140 -10.78 -8.92 -19.62
C ASP A 140 -11.25 -10.38 -19.69
N GLN A 141 -10.97 -11.07 -20.80
CA GLN A 141 -11.31 -12.48 -20.96
C GLN A 141 -10.49 -13.38 -20.01
N ALA A 142 -9.18 -13.13 -19.89
CA ALA A 142 -8.32 -13.85 -18.95
C ALA A 142 -8.71 -13.60 -17.48
N MET A 143 -9.15 -12.38 -17.14
CA MET A 143 -9.64 -12.05 -15.79
C MET A 143 -10.94 -12.79 -15.46
N GLN A 144 -11.87 -12.89 -16.42
CA GLN A 144 -13.15 -13.58 -16.22
C GLN A 144 -12.99 -15.10 -16.02
N GLU A 145 -12.04 -15.74 -16.71
CA GLU A 145 -11.74 -17.17 -16.52
C GLU A 145 -11.22 -17.47 -15.11
N HIS A 146 -10.35 -16.62 -14.56
CA HIS A 146 -9.84 -16.81 -13.20
C HIS A 146 -10.91 -16.61 -12.12
N LEU A 147 -11.90 -15.73 -12.36
CA LEU A 147 -13.00 -15.52 -11.43
C LEU A 147 -13.98 -16.71 -11.42
N SER A 148 -14.28 -17.30 -12.57
CA SER A 148 -15.16 -18.48 -12.64
C SER A 148 -14.50 -19.73 -12.05
N ALA A 149 -13.20 -19.92 -12.30
CA ALA A 149 -12.43 -21.03 -11.72
C ALA A 149 -12.37 -20.95 -10.18
N LYS A 150 -12.14 -19.75 -9.62
CA LYS A 150 -12.15 -19.55 -8.16
C LYS A 150 -13.54 -19.62 -7.55
N ALA A 151 -14.58 -19.16 -8.25
CA ALA A 151 -15.96 -19.28 -7.78
C ALA A 151 -16.40 -20.76 -7.65
N GLY A 152 -15.94 -21.61 -8.56
CA GLY A 152 -16.19 -23.07 -8.50
C GLY A 152 -15.48 -23.75 -7.32
N GLU A 153 -14.26 -23.32 -6.99
CA GLU A 153 -13.48 -23.90 -5.89
C GLU A 153 -13.98 -23.46 -4.50
N VAL A 154 -14.54 -22.25 -4.39
CA VAL A 154 -15.11 -21.72 -3.13
C VAL A 154 -16.47 -22.34 -2.78
N LEU A 155 -17.22 -22.82 -3.78
CA LEU A 155 -18.56 -23.37 -3.54
C LEU A 155 -18.60 -24.85 -3.18
N GLY A 156 -17.49 -25.58 -3.24
CA GLY A 156 -17.25 -26.84 -2.49
C GLY A 156 -18.30 -27.96 -2.56
N ASP A 157 -19.32 -27.88 -3.42
CA ASP A 157 -20.41 -28.84 -3.49
C ASP A 157 -20.98 -28.94 -4.91
N SER A 158 -21.29 -30.18 -5.29
CA SER A 158 -21.69 -30.70 -6.59
C SER A 158 -23.10 -30.26 -7.07
N SER A 159 -23.49 -29.01 -6.81
CA SER A 159 -24.86 -28.52 -7.09
C SER A 159 -25.02 -27.85 -8.47
N GLY A 160 -23.94 -27.59 -9.20
CA GLY A 160 -23.99 -26.90 -10.51
C GLY A 160 -24.44 -27.75 -11.70
N LEU A 161 -24.52 -29.07 -11.55
CA LEU A 161 -24.78 -30.00 -12.66
C LEU A 161 -26.26 -30.27 -12.96
N LEU A 162 -27.19 -29.71 -12.17
CA LEU A 162 -28.64 -29.93 -12.35
C LEU A 162 -29.41 -28.79 -13.05
N LEU A 163 -28.76 -27.65 -13.33
CA LEU A 163 -29.41 -26.55 -14.07
C LEU A 163 -29.17 -26.59 -15.60
N ALA A 164 -28.27 -27.47 -16.07
CA ALA A 164 -27.94 -27.57 -17.49
C ALA A 164 -28.79 -28.59 -18.29
N SER A 165 -29.74 -29.29 -17.65
CA SER A 165 -30.50 -30.37 -18.30
C SER A 165 -32.03 -30.31 -18.08
N ALA A 166 -32.61 -29.12 -17.93
CA ALA A 166 -34.07 -28.98 -18.00
C ALA A 166 -34.51 -28.78 -19.47
N PRO A 167 -35.23 -29.74 -20.09
CA PRO A 167 -35.80 -29.54 -21.42
C PRO A 167 -37.03 -28.63 -21.35
N ALA A 168 -37.16 -27.76 -22.36
CA ALA A 168 -38.32 -26.91 -22.57
C ALA A 168 -39.55 -27.76 -22.92
N GLU A 169 -40.53 -27.83 -22.03
CA GLU A 169 -41.85 -28.35 -22.35
C GLU A 169 -42.66 -27.30 -23.13
N ARG A 170 -43.12 -27.70 -24.33
CA ARG A 170 -44.03 -26.96 -25.19
C ARG A 170 -45.45 -27.06 -24.62
N GLU A 171 -46.05 -25.95 -24.23
CA GLU A 171 -47.50 -25.84 -24.14
C GLU A 171 -48.08 -25.56 -25.53
N THR A 172 -48.66 -26.58 -26.16
CA THR A 172 -49.67 -26.41 -27.21
C THR A 172 -51.02 -26.78 -26.61
N GLY A 173 -51.83 -25.77 -26.32
CA GLY A 173 -53.24 -25.93 -25.95
C GLY A 173 -54.12 -25.13 -26.90
N SER A 174 -54.71 -25.83 -27.88
CA SER A 174 -56.02 -25.53 -28.48
C SER A 174 -56.57 -26.78 -29.15
#